data_AF-A0A7V9ZUG0-F1
#
_entry.id   AF-A0A7V9ZUG0-F1
#
_cell.length_a   1.000
_cell.length_b   1.000
_cell.length_c   1.000
_cell.angle_alpha   90.00
_cell.angle_beta   90.00
_cell.angle_gamma   90.00
#
_symmetry.space_group_name_H-M   'P 1'
#
loop_
_entity.id
_entity.type
_entity.pdbx_description
1 polymer ?
#
loop_
_entity_poly.entity_id
_entity_poly.type
_entity_poly.pdbx_seq_one_letter_code
_entity_poly.pdbx_strand_id
1 'polypeptide(L)'
;MIEKAPCLRRIHRDIDLEIGIARFSLEFWRKKRTKDIIESLLVGNTESLKVKSDGRILNGNVRCKVLEERGFDINQLERETLD
;
A
#
# COMPACT_ATOMS: atom_id res chain seq x y z
N MET A 1 -13.36 -1.68 -23.10
CA MET A 1 -13.23 -2.75 -22.10
C MET A 1 -12.37 -2.17 -20.99
N ILE A 2 -12.88 -2.01 -19.76
CA ILE A 2 -12.05 -1.50 -18.67
C ILE A 2 -11.17 -2.67 -18.24
N GLU A 3 -9.93 -2.72 -18.71
CA GLU A 3 -8.96 -3.68 -18.22
C GLU A 3 -8.80 -3.45 -16.72
N LYS A 4 -9.28 -4.41 -15.92
CA LYS A 4 -9.15 -4.35 -14.47
C LYS A 4 -7.66 -4.44 -14.16
N ALA A 5 -7.10 -3.35 -13.66
CA ALA A 5 -5.69 -3.29 -13.31
C ALA A 5 -5.34 -4.46 -12.36
N PRO A 6 -4.14 -5.07 -12.50
CA PRO A 6 -3.80 -6.32 -11.83
C PRO A 6 -3.92 -6.19 -10.31
N CYS A 7 -4.24 -7.30 -9.64
CA CYS A 7 -4.34 -7.32 -8.19
C CYS A 7 -3.02 -6.89 -7.56
N LEU A 8 -3.12 -6.07 -6.52
CA LEU A 8 -1.96 -5.58 -5.79
C LEU A 8 -1.26 -6.72 -5.07
N ARG A 9 0.06 -6.77 -5.23
CA ARG A 9 0.91 -7.77 -4.57
C ARG A 9 2.04 -7.07 -3.83
N ARG A 10 2.05 -7.21 -2.51
CA ARG A 10 3.19 -6.78 -1.68
C ARG A 10 4.43 -7.59 -2.04
N ILE A 11 5.58 -6.93 -2.09
CA ILE A 11 6.88 -7.59 -2.38
C ILE A 11 7.51 -8.21 -1.13
N HIS A 12 7.03 -7.81 0.04
CA HIS A 12 7.46 -8.32 1.35
C HIS A 12 6.36 -9.20 1.93
N ARG A 13 6.74 -10.27 2.64
CA ARG A 13 5.79 -11.07 3.41
C ARG A 13 5.39 -10.29 4.65
N ASP A 14 4.27 -10.69 5.26
CA ASP A 14 3.77 -10.04 6.47
C ASP A 14 4.79 -9.99 7.60
N ILE A 15 5.51 -11.09 7.81
CA ILE A 15 6.55 -11.20 8.83
C ILE A 15 7.66 -10.17 8.61
N ASP A 16 8.02 -9.90 7.36
CA ASP A 16 9.10 -8.97 7.01
C ASP A 16 8.72 -7.51 7.37
N LEU A 17 7.42 -7.21 7.43
CA LEU A 17 6.90 -5.89 7.84
C LEU A 17 6.73 -5.74 9.36
N GLU A 18 6.74 -6.85 10.09
CA GLU A 18 6.54 -6.89 11.55
C GLU A 18 7.86 -6.98 12.34
N ILE A 19 8.98 -7.11 11.63
CA ILE A 19 10.33 -7.16 12.21
C ILE A 19 11.18 -5.97 11.77
N GLY A 20 12.30 -5.76 12.47
CA GLY A 20 13.32 -4.77 12.11
C GLY A 20 12.78 -3.33 12.02
N ILE A 21 13.32 -2.55 11.09
CA ILE A 21 12.97 -1.13 10.92
C ILE A 21 11.54 -0.92 10.39
N ALA A 22 11.02 -1.87 9.61
CA ALA A 22 9.68 -1.80 9.04
C ALA A 22 8.59 -1.82 10.12
N ARG A 23 8.85 -2.52 11.24
CA ARG A 23 7.96 -2.58 12.39
C ARG A 23 7.60 -1.19 12.94
N PHE A 24 8.57 -0.28 13.07
CA PHE A 24 8.30 1.07 13.60
C PHE A 24 7.37 1.86 12.66
N SER A 25 7.56 1.73 11.35
CA SER A 25 6.67 2.31 10.35
C SER A 25 5.27 1.69 10.45
N LEU A 26 5.19 0.37 10.60
CA LEU A 26 3.91 -0.34 10.76
C LEU A 26 3.15 0.12 12.00
N GLU A 27 3.81 0.20 13.17
CA GLU A 27 3.22 0.69 14.41
C GLU A 27 2.79 2.16 14.31
N PHE A 28 3.57 3.00 13.61
CA PHE A 28 3.20 4.38 13.34
C PHE A 28 1.91 4.46 12.50
N TRP A 29 1.82 3.72 11.40
CA TRP A 29 0.66 3.74 10.51
C TRP A 29 -0.58 3.09 11.13
N ARG A 30 -0.42 2.05 11.97
CA ARG A 30 -1.52 1.44 12.73
C ARG A 30 -2.23 2.44 13.64
N LYS A 31 -1.52 3.49 14.13
CA LYS A 31 -2.09 4.57 14.96
C LYS A 31 -2.84 5.64 14.15
N LYS A 32 -2.71 5.68 12.83
CA LYS A 32 -3.37 6.66 11.95
C LYS A 32 -4.78 6.22 11.58
N ARG A 33 -5.70 7.15 11.30
CA ARG A 33 -7.04 6.78 10.84
C ARG A 33 -6.97 6.24 9.41
N THR A 34 -7.92 5.39 9.02
CA THR A 34 -7.95 4.79 7.68
C THR A 34 -7.96 5.86 6.59
N LYS A 35 -8.71 6.96 6.79
CA LYS A 35 -8.74 8.10 5.88
C LYS A 35 -7.36 8.73 5.67
N ASP A 36 -6.60 8.96 6.75
CA ASP A 36 -5.25 9.53 6.67
C ASP A 36 -4.28 8.65 5.87
N ILE A 37 -4.43 7.31 6.00
CA ILE A 37 -3.60 6.35 5.26
C ILE A 37 -3.94 6.43 3.78
N ILE A 38 -5.23 6.41 3.42
CA ILE A 38 -5.69 6.54 2.04
C ILE A 38 -5.22 7.85 1.43
N GLU A 39 -5.39 8.97 2.14
CA GLU A 39 -4.94 10.29 1.69
C GLU A 39 -3.42 10.32 1.44
N SER A 40 -2.62 9.64 2.26
CA SER A 40 -1.16 9.55 2.05
C SER A 40 -0.76 8.76 0.80
N LEU A 41 -1.64 7.89 0.29
CA LEU A 41 -1.40 7.04 -0.86
C LEU A 41 -1.89 7.64 -2.18
N LEU A 42 -2.63 8.76 -2.14
CA LEU A 42 -3.14 9.44 -3.33
C LEU A 42 -2.02 9.79 -4.31
N VAL A 43 -2.38 9.73 -5.59
CA VAL A 43 -1.50 10.07 -6.73
C VAL A 43 -1.01 11.51 -6.61
N GLY A 44 0.26 11.74 -6.93
CA GLY A 44 0.88 13.07 -6.87
C GLY A 44 1.48 13.42 -5.51
N ASN A 45 1.21 12.63 -4.46
CA ASN A 45 2.00 12.70 -3.23
C ASN A 45 3.41 12.11 -3.46
N THR A 46 4.42 12.66 -2.77
CA THR A 46 5.79 12.11 -2.80
C THR A 46 5.81 10.61 -2.49
N GLU A 47 5.00 10.23 -1.49
CA GLU A 47 4.85 8.88 -0.98
C GLU A 47 3.57 8.18 -1.49
N SER A 48 3.08 8.52 -2.68
CA SER A 48 1.92 7.86 -3.29
C SER A 48 2.10 6.34 -3.44
N LEU A 49 0.97 5.64 -3.66
CA LEU A 49 0.97 4.22 -4.00
C LEU A 49 1.56 4.02 -5.40
N LYS A 50 2.77 3.45 -5.45
CA LYS A 50 3.49 3.17 -6.71
C LYS A 50 3.53 1.67 -6.95
N VAL A 51 3.17 1.26 -8.16
CA VAL A 51 3.09 -0.14 -8.55
C VAL A 51 3.78 -0.38 -9.89
N LYS A 52 4.22 -1.61 -10.12
CA LYS A 52 4.58 -2.05 -11.47
C LYS A 52 3.34 -2.37 -12.29
N SER A 53 3.51 -2.41 -13.61
CA SER A 53 2.54 -2.90 -14.58
C SER A 53 2.01 -4.32 -14.26
N ASP A 54 2.78 -5.15 -13.53
CA ASP A 54 2.36 -6.48 -13.05
C ASP A 54 1.63 -6.49 -11.69
N GLY A 55 1.37 -5.33 -11.09
CA GLY A 55 0.65 -5.19 -9.81
C GLY A 55 1.53 -5.29 -8.55
N ARG A 56 2.85 -5.48 -8.69
CA ARG A 56 3.78 -5.42 -7.55
C ARG A 56 3.84 -4.02 -6.95
N ILE A 57 3.72 -3.93 -5.63
CA ILE A 57 3.80 -2.65 -4.90
C ILE A 57 5.27 -2.25 -4.71
N LEU A 58 5.65 -1.14 -5.33
CA LEU A 58 6.96 -0.51 -5.18
C LEU A 58 6.99 0.44 -3.98
N ASN A 59 5.91 1.19 -3.74
CA ASN A 59 5.76 2.03 -2.56
C ASN A 59 4.39 1.85 -1.91
N GLY A 60 4.34 1.91 -0.58
CA GLY A 60 3.10 1.82 0.19
C GLY A 60 2.84 0.48 0.87
N ASN A 61 3.76 -0.50 0.78
CA ASN A 61 3.60 -1.85 1.34
C ASN A 61 3.07 -1.89 2.78
N VAL A 62 3.67 -1.09 3.69
CA VAL A 62 3.24 -1.00 5.09
C VAL A 62 1.83 -0.44 5.22
N ARG A 63 1.51 0.63 4.48
CA ARG A 63 0.21 1.28 4.52
C ARG A 63 -0.89 0.39 3.95
N CYS A 64 -0.62 -0.31 2.85
CA CYS A 64 -1.51 -1.33 2.29
C CYS A 64 -1.77 -2.47 3.29
N LYS A 65 -0.72 -2.97 3.99
CA LYS A 65 -0.92 -3.97 5.06
C LYS A 65 -1.90 -3.48 6.13
N VAL A 66 -1.73 -2.27 6.63
CA VAL A 66 -2.63 -1.71 7.65
C VAL A 66 -4.07 -1.55 7.15
N LEU A 67 -4.26 -1.22 5.87
CA LEU A 67 -5.59 -1.16 5.26
C LEU A 67 -6.23 -2.55 5.16
N GLU A 68 -5.47 -3.55 4.70
CA GLU A 68 -5.93 -4.95 4.64
C GLU A 68 -6.28 -5.50 6.03
N GLU A 69 -5.46 -5.22 7.06
CA GLU A 69 -5.73 -5.58 8.47
C GLU A 69 -7.06 -5.00 8.98
N ARG A 70 -7.51 -3.88 8.39
CA ARG A 70 -8.78 -3.21 8.71
C ARG A 70 -9.94 -3.65 7.82
N GLY A 71 -9.73 -4.63 6.94
CA GLY A 71 -10.74 -5.13 5.99
C GLY A 71 -11.00 -4.20 4.81
N PHE A 72 -10.09 -3.26 4.52
CA PHE A 72 -10.20 -2.38 3.35
C PHE A 72 -9.64 -3.06 2.10
N ASP A 73 -10.38 -3.03 0.99
CA ASP A 73 -9.90 -3.56 -0.30
C ASP A 73 -8.92 -2.58 -0.96
N ILE A 74 -7.63 -2.88 -0.81
CA ILE A 74 -6.55 -2.06 -1.38
C ILE A 74 -6.57 -2.01 -2.91
N ASN A 75 -7.23 -2.95 -3.60
CA ASN A 75 -7.29 -2.95 -5.07
C ASN A 75 -8.16 -1.81 -5.63
N GLN A 76 -8.93 -1.13 -4.77
CA GLN A 76 -9.73 0.04 -5.12
C GLN A 76 -8.94 1.36 -5.02
N LEU A 77 -7.71 1.32 -4.49
CA LEU A 77 -6.87 2.51 -4.36
C LEU A 77 -6.40 3.00 -5.73
N GLU A 78 -6.43 4.32 -5.91
CA GLU A 78 -5.70 4.97 -6.99
C GLU A 78 -4.19 4.71 -6.84
N ARG A 79 -3.51 4.50 -7.96
CA ARG A 79 -2.11 4.07 -7.98
C ARG A 79 -1.38 4.58 -9.20
N GLU A 80 -0.12 4.96 -9.00
CA GLU A 80 0.80 5.31 -10.07
C GLU A 80 1.48 4.04 -10.60
N THR A 81 1.31 3.76 -11.89
CA THR A 81 1.97 2.62 -12.55
C THR A 81 3.31 3.09 -13.12
N LEU A 82 4.39 2.46 -12.67
CA LEU A 82 5.76 2.71 -13.12
C LEU A 82 6.27 1.46 -13.84
N ASP A 83 6.70 1.61 -15.09
CA ASP A 83 7.36 0.54 -15.85
C ASP A 83 8.89 0.63 -15.73
#